data_AF-A0A3S4LN76-F1
#
_entry.id   AF-A0A3S4LN76-F1
#
_cell.length_a   1.000
_cell.length_b   1.000
_cell.length_c   1.000
_cell.angle_alpha   90.00
_cell.angle_beta   90.00
_cell.angle_gamma   90.00
#
_symmetry.space_group_name_H-M   'P 1'
#
loop_
_entity.id
_entity.type
_entity.pdbx_description
1 polymer ?
#
loop_
_entity_poly.entity_id
_entity_poly.type
_entity_poly.pdbx_seq_one_letter_code
_entity_poly.pdbx_strand_id
1 'polypeptide(L)' 'MRVLKFGGTSVANAERFLRVADILESNARQGQVATVLSAPAKNYQPSGGDD' A
#
# COMPACT_ATOMS: atom_id res chain seq x y z
N MET A 1 -7.83 -13.48 -11.93
CA MET A 1 -7.84 -13.10 -10.49
C MET A 1 -6.40 -12.90 -10.06
N ARG A 2 -6.08 -11.79 -9.40
CA ARG A 2 -4.73 -11.46 -8.90
C ARG A 2 -4.75 -11.28 -7.38
N VAL A 3 -3.64 -11.58 -6.71
CA VAL A 3 -3.46 -11.30 -5.27
C VAL A 3 -2.31 -10.32 -5.11
N LEU A 4 -2.55 -9.21 -4.40
CA LEU A 4 -1.55 -8.19 -4.11
C LEU A 4 -1.19 -8.25 -2.61
N LYS A 5 0.11 -8.18 -2.29
CA LYS A 5 0.62 -8.16 -0.92
C LYS A 5 1.32 -6.83 -0.66
N PHE A 6 0.97 -6.17 0.43
CA PHE A 6 1.62 -4.96 0.89
C PHE A 6 2.25 -5.18 2.26
N GLY A 7 3.54 -4.89 2.37
CA GLY A 7 4.27 -4.96 3.64
C GLY A 7 3.89 -3.80 4.57
N GLY A 8 4.26 -3.88 5.84
CA GLY A 8 3.87 -2.88 6.85
C GLY A 8 4.37 -1.46 6.55
N THR A 9 5.49 -1.32 5.83
CA THR A 9 6.00 -0.01 5.37
C THR A 9 5.17 0.59 4.24
N SER A 10 4.48 -0.22 3.42
CA SER A 10 3.57 0.26 2.37
C SER A 10 2.27 0.83 2.93
N VAL A 11 1.94 0.55 4.19
CA VAL A 11 0.72 1.01 4.88
C VAL A 11 1.06 1.77 6.17
N ALA A 12 2.27 2.33 6.26
CA ALA A 12 2.77 2.89 7.50
C ALA A 12 2.13 4.21 7.93
N ASN A 13 1.58 4.97 6.99
CA ASN A 13 0.89 6.24 7.24
C ASN A 13 -0.21 6.46 6.19
N ALA A 14 -1.02 7.51 6.39
CA ALA A 14 -2.17 7.79 5.53
C ALA A 14 -1.78 7.99 4.05
N GLU A 15 -0.71 8.74 3.78
CA GLU A 15 -0.24 9.00 2.42
C GLU A 15 0.15 7.71 1.68
N ARG A 16 0.87 6.81 2.35
CA ARG A 16 1.23 5.51 1.80
C ARG A 16 0.01 4.60 1.62
N PHE A 17 -0.95 4.67 2.55
CA PHE A 17 -2.21 3.94 2.42
C PHE A 17 -3.03 4.41 1.21
N LEU A 18 -3.06 5.72 0.93
CA LEU A 18 -3.68 6.26 -0.29
C LEU A 18 -2.99 5.74 -1.55
N ARG A 19 -1.64 5.71 -1.57
CA ARG A 19 -0.90 5.08 -2.68
C ARG A 19 -1.26 3.61 -2.88
N VAL A 20 -1.48 2.86 -1.80
CA VAL A 20 -1.98 1.47 -1.90
C VAL A 20 -3.37 1.44 -2.51
N ALA A 21 -4.28 2.33 -2.10
CA ALA A 21 -5.64 2.41 -2.64
C ALA A 21 -5.65 2.68 -4.16
N ASP A 22 -4.81 3.61 -4.65
CA ASP A 22 -4.68 3.91 -6.07
C ASP A 22 -4.23 2.68 -6.88
N ILE A 23 -3.28 1.91 -6.34
CA ILE A 23 -2.83 0.65 -6.94
C ILE A 23 -3.97 -0.36 -7.00
N LEU A 24 -4.76 -0.49 -5.94
CA LEU A 24 -5.90 -1.41 -5.89
C LEU A 24 -6.97 -1.03 -6.92
N GLU A 25 -7.33 0.25 -7.00
CA GLU A 25 -8.32 0.76 -7.94
C GLU A 25 -7.89 0.49 -9.39
N SER A 26 -6.62 0.77 -9.71
CA SER A 26 -6.04 0.49 -11.03
C SER A 26 -6.08 -1.00 -11.39
N ASN A 27 -5.76 -1.88 -10.44
CA ASN A 27 -5.78 -3.33 -10.70
C ASN A 27 -7.20 -3.91 -10.76
N ALA A 28 -8.14 -3.37 -9.97
CA ALA A 28 -9.54 -3.79 -9.98
C ALA A 28 -10.21 -3.50 -11.33
N ARG A 29 -9.82 -2.42 -12.01
CA ARG A 29 -10.24 -2.12 -13.39
C ARG A 29 -9.78 -3.17 -14.42
N GLN A 30 -8.74 -3.94 -14.10
CA GLN A 30 -8.17 -4.98 -14.98
C GLN A 30 -8.60 -6.40 -14.59
N GLY A 31 -9.60 -6.52 -13.72
CA GLY A 31 -10.16 -7.79 -13.25
C GLY A 31 -10.10 -7.96 -11.73
N GLN A 32 -10.62 -9.08 -11.24
CA GLN A 32 -10.75 -9.32 -9.81
C GLN A 32 -9.40 -9.36 -9.07
N VAL A 33 -9.33 -8.61 -7.97
CA VAL A 33 -8.18 -8.48 -7.08
C VAL A 33 -8.56 -8.89 -5.66
N ALA A 34 -7.70 -9.63 -5.00
CA ALA A 34 -7.69 -9.79 -3.55
C ALA A 34 -6.41 -9.16 -2.97
N THR A 35 -6.49 -8.62 -1.75
CA THR A 35 -5.37 -7.90 -1.14
C THR A 35 -5.08 -8.41 0.26
N VAL A 36 -3.79 -8.60 0.57
CA VAL A 36 -3.29 -8.90 1.92
C VAL A 36 -2.43 -7.73 2.39
N LEU A 37 -2.86 -7.12 3.50
CA LEU A 37 -2.15 -6.02 4.15
C LEU A 37 -1.51 -6.50 5.45
N SER A 38 -0.22 -6.22 5.63
CA SER A 38 0.41 -6.31 6.94
C SER A 38 -0.04 -5.16 7.86
N ALA A 39 0.16 -5.32 9.17
CA ALA A 39 -0.02 -4.21 10.10
C ALA A 39 0.92 -3.03 9.76
N PRO A 40 0.50 -1.77 9.97
CA PRO A 40 1.35 -0.60 9.78
C PRO A 40 2.67 -0.71 10.55
N ALA A 41 3.79 -0.38 9.88
CA ALA A 41 5.09 -0.35 10.52
C ALA A 41 5.16 0.82 11.53
N LYS A 42 5.37 0.50 12.82
CA LYS A 42 5.39 1.48 13.92
C LYS A 42 6.52 2.53 13.82
N ASN A 43 7.64 2.15 13.20
CA ASN A 43 8.85 2.99 13.15
C ASN A 43 9.20 3.37 11.71
N TYR A 44 8.20 3.56 10.87
CA TYR A 44 8.46 4.04 9.51
C TYR A 44 8.92 5.50 9.57
N GLN A 45 10.23 5.70 9.48
CA GLN A 45 10.81 6.97 9.13
C GLN A 45 11.01 6.98 7.61
N PRO A 46 10.47 7.96 6.86
CA PRO A 46 10.89 8.12 5.48
C PRO A 46 12.40 8.36 5.45
N SER A 47 13.11 7.51 4.70
CA SER A 47 14.53 7.68 4.44
C SER A 47 14.69 8.92 3.54
N GLY A 48 14.90 10.08 4.16
CA GLY A 48 14.98 11.37 3.49
C GLY A 48 13.69 12.18 3.62
N GLY A 49 13.80 13.36 4.23
CA GLY A 49 12.83 14.43 4.01
C GLY A 49 13.16 15.06 2.67
N ASP A 50 12.21 15.02 1.75
CA ASP A 50 12.26 15.88 0.57
C ASP A 50 11.65 17.23 0.99
N ASP A 51 12.49 18.26 1.02
CA ASP A 51 12.08 19.69 0.95
C ASP A 51 11.16 19.93 -0.26
#